data_AF-A0A2R6LN85-F1
#
_entry.id   AF-A0A2R6LN85-F1
#
_cell.length_a   1.000
_cell.length_b   1.000
_cell.length_c   1.000
_cell.angle_alpha   90.00
_cell.angle_beta   90.00
_cell.angle_gamma   90.00
#
_symmetry.space_group_name_H-M   'P 1'
#
loop_
_entity.id
_entity.type
_entity.pdbx_description
1 polymer ?
#
loop_
_entity_poly.entity_id
_entity_poly.type
_entity_poly.pdbx_seq_one_letter_code
_entity_poly.pdbx_strand_id
1 'polypeptide(L)'
;CVRIPESPAIDWFAARNCLADVNFFGHLLASDAVAGELGVAVPEHPDPSFTVESSLTLDGVLAEELVHGGTRSFETTLDQQYGAYARAKRLAEDCRDEIIEDRYEEATLHRTREAWCEWFGDPAWNLTLVAVDRRYRWAWVLVATDDGRLEAAARQASGAD
;
A
#
# COMPACT_ATOMS: atom_id res chain seq x y z
N CYS A 1 -5.00 -8.46 1.07
CA CYS A 1 -4.10 -9.32 0.28
C CYS A 1 -4.93 -10.10 -0.75
N VAL A 2 -4.48 -10.20 -2.00
CA VAL A 2 -5.22 -10.85 -3.10
C VAL A 2 -4.37 -11.92 -3.76
N ARG A 3 -4.98 -13.07 -4.04
CA ARG A 3 -4.32 -14.16 -4.77
C ARG A 3 -4.26 -13.81 -6.26
N ILE A 4 -3.06 -13.85 -6.84
CA ILE A 4 -2.88 -13.74 -8.28
C ILE A 4 -3.17 -15.12 -8.91
N PRO A 5 -4.05 -15.20 -9.91
CA PRO A 5 -4.39 -16.46 -10.56
C PRO A 5 -3.18 -17.04 -11.32
N GLU A 6 -3.22 -18.35 -11.57
CA GLU A 6 -2.19 -18.98 -12.38
C GLU A 6 -2.26 -18.48 -13.83
N SER A 7 -1.20 -17.83 -14.29
CA SER A 7 -1.12 -17.32 -15.66
C SER A 7 0.34 -17.18 -16.08
N PRO A 8 0.80 -17.98 -17.07
CA PRO A 8 2.15 -17.85 -17.61
C PRO A 8 2.45 -16.46 -18.16
N ALA A 9 1.43 -15.75 -18.64
CA ALA A 9 1.57 -14.37 -19.08
C ALA A 9 1.90 -13.45 -17.89
N ILE A 10 1.12 -13.51 -16.80
CA ILE A 10 1.37 -12.68 -15.62
C ILE A 10 2.75 -13.00 -15.01
N ASP A 11 3.12 -14.28 -14.92
CA ASP A 11 4.45 -14.66 -14.42
C ASP A 11 5.57 -14.04 -15.25
N TRP A 12 5.40 -13.99 -16.59
CA TRP A 12 6.39 -13.42 -17.50
C TRP A 12 6.60 -11.91 -17.25
N PHE A 13 5.51 -11.16 -17.06
CA PHE A 13 5.55 -9.72 -16.78
C PHE A 13 6.08 -9.44 -15.36
N ALA A 14 5.65 -10.21 -14.36
CA ALA A 14 6.14 -10.11 -12.98
C ALA A 14 7.64 -10.39 -12.87
N ALA A 15 8.15 -11.37 -13.63
CA ALA A 15 9.58 -11.70 -13.63
C ALA A 15 10.48 -10.54 -14.14
N ARG A 16 9.90 -9.59 -14.87
CA ARG A 16 10.61 -8.48 -15.56
C ARG A 16 10.25 -7.10 -15.04
N ASN A 17 9.50 -7.03 -13.94
CA ASN A 17 9.00 -5.79 -13.35
C ASN A 17 8.17 -4.93 -14.33
N CYS A 18 7.47 -5.58 -15.28
CA CYS A 18 6.67 -4.90 -16.29
C CYS A 18 5.17 -5.24 -16.17
N LEU A 19 4.68 -5.46 -14.95
CA LEU A 19 3.25 -5.66 -14.68
C LEU A 19 2.38 -4.47 -15.11
N ALA A 20 2.94 -3.26 -15.06
CA ALA A 20 2.26 -2.05 -15.54
C ALA A 20 1.89 -2.14 -17.04
N ASP A 21 2.72 -2.78 -17.88
CA ASP A 21 2.52 -2.87 -19.33
C ASP A 21 1.26 -3.64 -19.73
N VAL A 22 0.69 -4.43 -18.83
CA VAL A 22 -0.54 -5.20 -19.03
C VAL A 22 -1.70 -4.73 -18.16
N ASN A 23 -1.63 -3.47 -17.68
CA ASN A 23 -2.62 -2.88 -16.79
C ASN A 23 -2.95 -3.74 -15.56
N PHE A 24 -1.94 -4.47 -15.05
CA PHE A 24 -2.13 -5.36 -13.91
C PHE A 24 -2.67 -4.61 -12.70
N PHE A 25 -2.12 -3.42 -12.42
CA PHE A 25 -2.51 -2.64 -11.23
C PHE A 25 -3.91 -2.05 -11.35
N GLY A 26 -4.32 -1.58 -12.54
CA GLY A 26 -5.69 -1.13 -12.75
C GLY A 26 -6.71 -2.25 -12.47
N HIS A 27 -6.45 -3.45 -13.00
CA HIS A 27 -7.27 -4.62 -12.73
C HIS A 27 -7.24 -5.06 -11.25
N LEU A 28 -6.08 -4.98 -10.59
CA LEU A 28 -5.95 -5.32 -9.17
C LEU A 28 -6.77 -4.36 -8.30
N LEU A 29 -6.63 -3.05 -8.51
CA LEU A 29 -7.30 -2.01 -7.73
C LEU A 29 -8.82 -2.02 -7.93
N ALA A 30 -9.28 -2.28 -9.16
CA ALA A 30 -10.70 -2.42 -9.48
C ALA A 30 -11.30 -3.78 -9.07
N SER A 31 -10.51 -4.73 -8.57
CA SER A 31 -11.04 -6.04 -8.17
C SER A 31 -11.97 -5.92 -6.95
N ASP A 32 -13.04 -6.72 -6.94
CA ASP A 32 -13.99 -6.78 -5.82
C ASP A 32 -13.30 -7.06 -4.49
N ALA A 33 -12.20 -7.84 -4.51
CA ALA A 33 -11.42 -8.14 -3.32
C ALA A 33 -10.75 -6.89 -2.71
N VAL A 34 -10.18 -6.01 -3.54
CA VAL A 34 -9.55 -4.77 -3.06
C VAL A 34 -10.62 -3.72 -2.74
N ALA A 35 -11.53 -3.46 -3.69
CA ALA A 35 -12.57 -2.45 -3.51
C ALA A 35 -13.50 -2.77 -2.34
N GLY A 36 -13.85 -4.06 -2.15
CA GLY A 36 -14.68 -4.52 -1.04
C GLY A 36 -14.00 -4.44 0.32
N GLU A 37 -12.73 -4.84 0.41
CA GLU A 37 -11.95 -4.78 1.67
C GLU A 37 -11.72 -3.32 2.11
N LEU A 38 -11.39 -2.44 1.17
CA LEU A 38 -11.21 -1.02 1.45
C LEU A 38 -12.56 -0.28 1.59
N GLY A 39 -13.65 -0.85 1.07
CA GLY A 39 -14.97 -0.24 1.09
C GLY A 39 -15.05 1.06 0.27
N VAL A 40 -14.32 1.13 -0.84
CA VAL A 40 -14.25 2.29 -1.74
C VAL A 40 -14.92 2.03 -3.07
N ALA A 41 -15.48 3.08 -3.66
CA ALA A 41 -15.81 3.08 -5.07
C ALA A 41 -14.53 3.30 -5.89
N VAL A 42 -14.21 2.35 -6.76
CA VAL A 42 -13.10 2.44 -7.72
C VAL A 42 -13.72 2.60 -9.11
N PRO A 43 -13.21 3.49 -9.98
CA PRO A 43 -13.59 3.51 -11.38
C PRO A 43 -13.42 2.12 -12.01
N GLU A 44 -14.19 1.81 -13.06
CA GLU A 44 -14.09 0.50 -13.74
C GLU A 44 -12.69 0.25 -14.33
N HIS A 45 -11.99 1.33 -14.72
CA HIS A 45 -10.66 1.30 -15.32
C HIS A 45 -9.75 2.36 -14.68
N PRO A 46 -9.29 2.16 -13.44
CA PRO A 46 -8.29 3.04 -12.86
C PRO A 46 -6.96 2.78 -13.57
N ASP A 47 -6.24 3.85 -13.91
CA ASP A 47 -4.96 3.77 -14.63
C ASP A 47 -3.86 4.63 -13.96
N PRO A 48 -3.58 4.43 -12.67
CA PRO A 48 -2.47 5.12 -12.02
C PRO A 48 -1.13 4.56 -12.50
N SER A 49 -0.17 5.44 -12.72
CA SER A 49 1.20 5.06 -13.05
C SER A 49 1.93 4.54 -11.81
N PHE A 50 2.58 3.38 -11.93
CA PHE A 50 3.37 2.77 -10.86
C PHE A 50 4.87 2.80 -11.18
N THR A 51 5.67 3.16 -10.17
CA THR A 51 7.12 3.02 -10.20
C THR A 51 7.54 1.74 -9.49
N VAL A 52 8.51 1.02 -10.06
CA VAL A 52 9.10 -0.15 -9.43
C VAL A 52 10.09 0.30 -8.37
N GLU A 53 9.97 -0.26 -7.17
CA GLU A 53 10.83 -0.01 -6.02
C GLU A 53 11.53 -1.32 -5.61
N SER A 54 12.62 -1.20 -4.86
CA SER A 54 13.27 -2.38 -4.28
C SER A 54 12.44 -2.91 -3.11
N SER A 55 12.28 -4.24 -3.00
CA SER A 55 11.68 -4.88 -1.82
C SER A 55 12.46 -4.57 -0.53
N LEU A 56 13.76 -4.27 -0.65
CA LEU A 56 14.64 -3.89 0.46
C LEU A 56 14.29 -2.53 1.08
N THR A 57 13.47 -1.71 0.42
CA THR A 57 13.12 -0.36 0.90
C THR A 57 11.73 -0.27 1.51
N LEU A 58 10.95 -1.36 1.51
CA LEU A 58 9.54 -1.34 1.92
C LEU A 58 9.32 -0.69 3.30
N ASP A 59 10.06 -1.16 4.30
CA ASP A 59 9.97 -0.65 5.68
C ASP A 59 10.48 0.80 5.79
N GLY A 60 11.45 1.21 4.98
CA GLY A 60 11.90 2.59 4.87
C GLY A 60 10.82 3.51 4.31
N VAL A 61 10.19 3.11 3.21
CA VAL A 61 9.11 3.88 2.56
C VAL A 61 7.91 4.01 3.48
N LEU A 62 7.50 2.93 4.14
CA LEU A 62 6.41 2.95 5.11
C LEU A 62 6.72 3.83 6.33
N ALA A 63 7.95 3.76 6.86
CA ALA A 63 8.36 4.60 7.98
C ALA A 63 8.40 6.09 7.60
N GLU A 64 8.86 6.41 6.39
CA GLU A 64 8.85 7.77 5.85
C GLU A 64 7.41 8.28 5.71
N GLU A 65 6.51 7.47 5.17
CA GLU A 65 5.10 7.83 5.03
C GLU A 65 4.40 8.02 6.37
N LEU A 66 4.73 7.22 7.40
CA LEU A 66 4.21 7.45 8.75
C LEU A 66 4.68 8.80 9.31
N VAL A 67 5.95 9.14 9.14
CA VAL A 67 6.54 10.33 9.78
C VAL A 67 6.21 11.62 9.03
N HIS A 68 6.22 11.56 7.70
CA HIS A 68 6.15 12.71 6.81
C HIS A 68 4.90 12.73 5.93
N GLY A 69 4.13 11.64 5.92
CA GLY A 69 2.84 11.56 5.26
C GLY A 69 1.71 12.08 6.15
N GLY A 70 0.54 12.19 5.54
CA GLY A 70 -0.70 12.64 6.17
C GLY A 70 -0.73 14.10 6.65
N THR A 71 -1.96 14.60 6.81
CA THR A 71 -2.29 15.89 7.42
C THR A 71 -2.06 15.93 8.94
N ARG A 72 -2.01 14.75 9.59
CA ARG A 72 -1.79 14.61 11.03
C ARG A 72 -0.43 13.98 11.28
N SER A 73 0.41 14.66 12.08
CA SER A 73 1.72 14.12 12.43
C SER A 73 1.58 12.84 13.28
N PHE A 74 2.30 11.79 12.89
CA PHE A 74 2.37 10.52 13.63
C PHE A 74 2.78 10.70 15.09
N GLU A 75 3.61 11.70 15.42
CA GLU A 75 4.01 11.99 16.80
C GLU A 75 2.82 12.30 17.71
N THR A 76 1.75 12.87 17.15
CA THR A 76 0.52 13.19 17.90
C THR A 76 -0.31 11.96 18.27
N THR A 77 0.01 10.81 17.67
CA THR A 77 -0.66 9.52 17.95
C THR A 77 0.04 8.72 19.05
N LEU A 78 1.19 9.20 19.53
CA LEU A 78 2.03 8.47 20.48
C LEU A 78 1.89 9.03 21.89
N ASP A 79 1.88 8.12 22.89
CA ASP A 79 1.88 8.49 24.31
C ASP A 79 3.18 9.20 24.75
N GLN A 80 4.27 9.00 24.01
CA GLN A 80 5.58 9.60 24.27
C GLN A 80 6.09 10.29 23.01
N GLN A 81 6.50 11.55 23.15
CA GLN A 81 6.95 12.38 22.03
C GLN A 81 8.41 12.10 21.59
N TYR A 82 9.22 11.43 22.42
CA TYR A 82 10.59 11.08 22.03
C TYR A 82 10.63 9.72 21.31
N GLY A 83 11.39 9.64 20.22
CA GLY A 83 11.65 8.38 19.51
C GLY A 83 10.58 7.98 18.49
N ALA A 84 9.74 8.92 18.03
CA ALA A 84 8.68 8.66 17.05
C ALA A 84 9.20 8.00 15.76
N TYR A 85 10.32 8.47 15.21
CA TYR A 85 10.96 7.88 14.02
C TYR A 85 11.37 6.43 14.25
N ALA A 86 11.94 6.12 15.42
CA ALA A 86 12.31 4.75 15.75
C ALA A 86 11.08 3.84 15.91
N ARG A 87 9.95 4.39 16.38
CA ARG A 87 8.69 3.66 16.50
C ARG A 87 8.03 3.45 15.13
N ALA A 88 8.04 4.45 14.26
CA ALA A 88 7.61 4.33 12.88
C ALA A 88 8.42 3.27 12.14
N LYS A 89 9.76 3.28 12.31
CA LYS A 89 10.63 2.29 11.70
C LYS A 89 10.31 0.86 12.14
N ARG A 90 10.12 0.62 13.44
CA ARG A 90 9.76 -0.71 13.97
C ARG A 90 8.38 -1.16 13.47
N LEU A 91 7.38 -0.27 13.49
CA LEU A 91 6.05 -0.61 12.96
C LEU A 91 6.10 -0.97 11.48
N ALA A 92 6.90 -0.24 10.70
CA ALA A 92 7.12 -0.53 9.29
C ALA A 92 7.88 -1.84 9.05
N GLU A 93 8.85 -2.18 9.92
CA GLU A 93 9.54 -3.48 9.91
C GLU A 93 8.56 -4.62 10.21
N ASP A 94 7.73 -4.49 11.24
CA ASP A 94 6.71 -5.49 11.59
C ASP A 94 5.73 -5.70 10.42
N CYS A 95 5.26 -4.61 9.78
CA CYS A 95 4.39 -4.69 8.62
C CYS A 95 5.08 -5.36 7.42
N ARG A 96 6.35 -5.04 7.16
CA ARG A 96 7.13 -5.70 6.11
C ARG A 96 7.26 -7.19 6.37
N ASP A 97 7.49 -7.59 7.63
CA ASP A 97 7.60 -8.99 8.01
C ASP A 97 6.30 -9.77 7.83
N GLU A 98 5.14 -9.12 7.99
CA GLU A 98 3.85 -9.76 7.67
C GLU A 98 3.62 -9.97 6.15
N ILE A 99 4.21 -9.11 5.31
CA ILE A 99 3.95 -9.08 3.87
C ILE A 99 4.92 -9.97 3.10
N ILE A 100 6.22 -9.72 3.27
CA ILE A 100 7.27 -10.37 2.48
C ILE A 100 8.19 -11.27 3.32
N GLU A 101 8.22 -11.13 4.65
CA GLU A 101 9.17 -11.85 5.51
C GLU A 101 10.61 -11.72 4.94
N ASP A 102 11.30 -12.84 4.73
CA ASP A 102 12.64 -12.89 4.14
C ASP A 102 12.66 -13.01 2.59
N ARG A 103 11.51 -12.90 1.92
CA ARG A 103 11.36 -13.16 0.47
C ARG A 103 11.70 -11.97 -0.43
N TYR A 104 12.79 -11.27 -0.11
CA TYR A 104 13.18 -10.05 -0.82
C TYR A 104 13.45 -10.27 -2.30
N GLU A 105 13.94 -11.44 -2.67
CA GLU A 105 14.31 -11.78 -4.05
C GLU A 105 13.08 -12.16 -4.89
N GLU A 106 12.04 -12.70 -4.24
CA GLU A 106 10.81 -13.13 -4.88
C GLU A 106 9.75 -12.04 -4.91
N ALA A 107 9.82 -11.07 -4.01
CA ALA A 107 8.92 -9.93 -3.95
C ALA A 107 9.38 -8.76 -4.82
N THR A 108 8.43 -8.08 -5.44
CA THR A 108 8.65 -6.80 -6.13
C THR A 108 7.73 -5.76 -5.52
N LEU A 109 8.25 -4.56 -5.27
CA LEU A 109 7.47 -3.46 -4.72
C LEU A 109 7.12 -2.48 -5.83
N HIS A 110 5.89 -2.02 -5.86
CA HIS A 110 5.41 -1.03 -6.82
C HIS A 110 4.74 0.09 -6.05
N ARG A 111 4.98 1.33 -6.46
CA ARG A 111 4.51 2.51 -5.77
C ARG A 111 3.77 3.45 -6.70
N THR A 112 2.70 4.05 -6.21
CA THR A 112 2.10 5.24 -6.83
C THR A 112 1.64 6.23 -5.76
N ARG A 113 1.59 7.50 -6.15
CA ARG A 113 0.94 8.59 -5.41
C ARG A 113 -0.28 9.16 -6.14
N GLU A 114 -0.58 8.63 -7.32
CA GLU A 114 -1.70 9.07 -8.12
C GLU A 114 -3.01 8.60 -7.51
N ALA A 115 -4.01 9.48 -7.54
CA ALA A 115 -5.35 9.16 -7.08
C ALA A 115 -6.01 8.14 -8.01
N TRP A 116 -6.57 7.07 -7.44
CA TRP A 116 -7.30 6.04 -8.18
C TRP A 116 -8.70 5.74 -7.60
N CYS A 117 -9.05 6.38 -6.48
CA CYS A 117 -10.39 6.36 -5.90
C CYS A 117 -10.65 7.68 -5.15
N GLU A 118 -11.87 7.84 -4.61
CA GLU A 118 -12.33 9.07 -3.97
C GLU A 118 -11.60 9.43 -2.66
N TRP A 119 -10.87 8.49 -2.04
CA TRP A 119 -10.09 8.76 -0.84
C TRP A 119 -8.89 9.66 -1.08
N PHE A 120 -8.31 9.59 -2.27
CA PHE A 120 -7.05 10.25 -2.56
C PHE A 120 -7.31 11.71 -2.93
N GLY A 121 -6.91 12.61 -2.02
CA GLY A 121 -6.95 14.07 -2.20
C GLY A 121 -5.71 14.59 -2.95
N ASP A 122 -5.09 15.65 -2.42
CA ASP A 122 -3.85 16.22 -3.00
C ASP A 122 -2.72 15.16 -3.02
N PRO A 123 -2.07 14.90 -4.18
CA PRO A 123 -1.09 13.83 -4.38
C PRO A 123 0.11 13.83 -3.43
N ALA A 124 0.39 14.92 -2.71
CA ALA A 124 1.57 15.03 -1.86
C ALA A 124 1.63 13.99 -0.72
N TRP A 125 0.47 13.51 -0.25
CA TRP A 125 0.35 12.64 0.94
C TRP A 125 -0.26 11.26 0.63
N ASN A 126 -0.58 11.03 -0.64
CA ASN A 126 -1.16 9.77 -1.09
C ASN A 126 -0.04 8.75 -1.25
N LEU A 127 -0.25 7.54 -0.73
CA LEU A 127 0.62 6.41 -1.03
C LEU A 127 -0.21 5.17 -1.28
N THR A 128 0.03 4.54 -2.43
CA THR A 128 -0.34 3.15 -2.65
C THR A 128 0.92 2.35 -2.93
N LEU A 129 1.14 1.31 -2.14
CA LEU A 129 2.17 0.30 -2.37
C LEU A 129 1.52 -1.02 -2.75
N VAL A 130 2.08 -1.68 -3.76
CA VAL A 130 1.72 -3.03 -4.13
C VAL A 130 2.97 -3.90 -4.02
N ALA A 131 3.00 -4.81 -3.05
CA ALA A 131 4.03 -5.84 -2.96
C ALA A 131 3.51 -7.11 -3.66
N VAL A 132 4.21 -7.54 -4.71
CA VAL A 132 3.88 -8.74 -5.47
C VAL A 132 4.90 -9.83 -5.15
N ASP A 133 4.45 -10.85 -4.42
CA ASP A 133 5.21 -12.08 -4.17
C ASP A 133 5.04 -13.03 -5.35
N ARG A 134 6.11 -13.23 -6.13
CA ARG A 134 6.08 -14.07 -7.33
C ARG A 134 6.12 -15.56 -7.01
N ARG A 135 6.65 -15.94 -5.84
CA ARG A 135 6.76 -17.34 -5.42
C ARG A 135 5.41 -17.90 -5.03
N TYR A 136 4.68 -17.13 -4.24
CA TYR A 136 3.38 -17.51 -3.73
C TYR A 136 2.24 -16.84 -4.47
N ARG A 137 2.47 -15.99 -5.47
CA ARG A 137 1.40 -15.33 -6.26
C ARG A 137 0.43 -14.56 -5.37
N TRP A 138 0.97 -13.73 -4.49
CA TRP A 138 0.18 -12.81 -3.67
C TRP A 138 0.46 -11.37 -4.06
N ALA A 139 -0.59 -10.55 -4.09
CA ALA A 139 -0.50 -9.11 -4.17
C ALA A 139 -1.01 -8.50 -2.86
N TRP A 140 -0.13 -7.80 -2.17
CA TRP A 140 -0.47 -6.99 -1.01
C TRP A 140 -0.64 -5.55 -1.45
N VAL A 141 -1.82 -5.00 -1.23
CA VAL A 141 -2.13 -3.60 -1.51
C VAL A 141 -2.14 -2.86 -0.17
N LEU A 142 -1.26 -1.89 -0.02
CA LEU A 142 -1.20 -0.99 1.12
C LEU A 142 -1.59 0.40 0.64
N VAL A 143 -2.45 1.05 1.40
CA VAL A 143 -2.94 2.40 1.11
C VAL A 143 -2.71 3.25 2.35
N ALA A 144 -1.98 4.35 2.19
CA ALA A 144 -1.94 5.43 3.16
C ALA A 144 -2.72 6.62 2.59
N THR A 145 -3.69 7.07 3.36
CA THR A 145 -4.57 8.21 3.05
C THR A 145 -5.00 8.86 4.37
N ASP A 146 -5.24 10.16 4.33
CA ASP A 146 -5.89 10.89 5.42
C ASP A 146 -7.40 10.62 5.49
N ASP A 147 -8.01 10.36 4.34
CA ASP A 147 -9.45 10.13 4.24
C ASP A 147 -9.69 8.65 3.97
N GLY A 148 -10.08 7.91 5.01
CA GLY A 148 -10.38 6.48 4.93
C GLY A 148 -11.38 6.05 6.00
N ARG A 149 -12.20 5.03 5.70
CA ARG A 149 -13.20 4.50 6.65
C ARG A 149 -12.59 3.98 7.94
N LEU A 150 -11.30 3.61 7.96
CA LEU A 150 -10.58 3.22 9.17
C LEU A 150 -10.46 4.38 10.16
N GLU A 151 -10.24 5.61 9.70
CA GLU A 151 -10.20 6.76 10.60
C GLU A 151 -11.61 7.16 11.05
N ALA A 152 -12.62 7.06 10.17
CA ALA A 152 -14.02 7.24 10.57
C ALA A 152 -14.49 6.17 11.59
N ALA A 153 -14.08 4.92 11.40
CA ALA A 153 -14.34 3.82 12.34
C ALA A 153 -13.55 4.00 13.65
N ALA A 154 -12.31 4.49 13.59
CA ALA A 154 -11.53 4.84 14.77
C ALA A 154 -12.11 6.04 15.52
N ARG A 155 -12.63 7.07 14.83
CA ARG A 155 -13.33 8.22 15.44
C ARG A 155 -14.64 7.78 16.10
N GLN A 156 -15.44 6.93 15.44
CA GLN A 156 -16.63 6.30 16.04
C GLN A 156 -16.28 5.43 17.25
N ALA A 157 -15.20 4.66 17.20
CA ALA A 157 -14.73 3.85 18.34
C ALA A 157 -14.16 4.70 19.49
N SER A 158 -13.64 5.89 19.18
CA SER A 158 -13.06 6.83 20.16
C SER A 158 -14.08 7.81 20.75
N GLY A 159 -15.33 7.80 20.27
CA GLY A 159 -16.42 8.65 20.79
C GLY A 159 -16.22 10.15 20.57
N ALA A 160 -15.41 10.55 19.59
CA ALA A 160 -15.15 11.94 19.25
C ALA A 160 -16.02 12.35 18.05
N ASP A 161 -17.21 12.89 18.34
CA ASP A 161 -18.01 13.74 17.43
C ASP A 161 -17.81 15.22 17.80
#